data_AF-A0A947G9G5-F1
#
_entry.id   AF-A0A947G9G5-F1
#
_cell.length_a   1.000
_cell.length_b   1.000
_cell.length_c   1.000
_cell.angle_alpha   90.00
_cell.angle_beta   90.00
_cell.angle_gamma   90.00
#
_symmetry.space_group_name_H-M   'P 1'
#
loop_
_entity.id
_entity.type
_entity.pdbx_description
1 polymer ?
#
loop_
_entity_poly.entity_id
_entity_poly.type
_entity_poly.pdbx_seq_one_letter_code
_entity_poly.pdbx_strand_id
1 'polypeptide(L)'
;MDKVDHPTPEKDELVRFGVSFPSILMEQFDRYIREQGYTNRSEAFRDLARRAILEPSRFSADQRVAGTIVMVYDHHLSDIPKKLTELQHGFYENIIATMHIHLNHALCMEVIAVRGKISHLRDLHQRIQVLKGVFYAELSVTYFEERGTGDGRPPDPSS
;
A
#
# COMPACT_ATOMS: atom_id res chain seq x y z
N MET A 1 9.20 33.77 19.38
CA MET A 1 9.16 32.32 19.07
C MET A 1 7.71 31.91 19.03
N ASP A 2 7.11 32.07 17.86
CA ASP A 2 5.71 31.79 17.62
C ASP A 2 5.48 30.28 17.62
N LYS A 3 4.46 29.84 18.36
CA LYS A 3 4.01 28.44 18.35
C LYS A 3 3.46 28.15 16.94
N VAL A 4 4.12 27.24 16.23
CA VAL A 4 3.61 26.67 14.98
C VAL A 4 2.41 25.80 15.34
N ASP A 5 1.22 26.36 15.10
CA ASP A 5 -0.06 25.67 15.22
C ASP A 5 -0.08 24.54 14.18
N HIS A 6 -0.03 23.30 14.64
CA HIS A 6 -0.17 22.14 13.76
C HIS A 6 -1.66 21.95 13.52
N PRO A 7 -2.15 22.01 12.27
CA PRO A 7 -3.55 21.71 12.01
C PRO A 7 -3.84 20.25 12.40
N THR A 8 -4.60 20.07 13.48
CA THR A 8 -5.26 18.80 13.78
C THR A 8 -6.15 18.42 12.60
N PRO A 9 -6.06 17.18 12.08
CA PRO A 9 -6.96 16.74 11.03
C PRO A 9 -8.41 16.87 11.53
N GLU A 10 -9.24 17.55 10.74
CA GLU A 10 -10.66 17.72 11.02
C GLU A 10 -11.31 16.35 11.24
N LYS A 11 -12.20 16.29 12.23
CA LYS A 11 -12.86 15.04 12.65
C LYS A 11 -13.78 14.58 11.51
N ASP A 12 -13.45 13.47 10.85
CA ASP A 12 -14.31 12.85 9.84
C ASP A 12 -15.76 12.72 10.36
N GLU A 13 -16.74 13.17 9.56
CA GLU A 13 -18.15 13.02 9.86
C GLU A 13 -18.54 11.53 9.86
N LEU A 14 -19.03 11.02 11.00
CA LEU A 14 -19.35 9.59 11.15
C LEU A 14 -20.78 9.28 10.71
N VAL A 15 -20.93 8.54 9.61
CA VAL A 15 -22.21 7.99 9.17
C VAL A 15 -22.46 6.63 9.80
N ARG A 16 -23.64 6.43 10.40
CA ARG A 16 -24.07 5.13 10.97
C ARG A 16 -25.03 4.44 10.01
N PHE A 17 -24.71 3.19 9.67
CA PHE A 17 -25.58 2.32 8.89
C PHE A 17 -25.67 0.93 9.56
N GLY A 18 -26.77 0.22 9.32
CA GLY A 18 -26.99 -1.13 9.83
C GLY A 18 -26.68 -2.19 8.76
N VAL A 19 -26.07 -3.30 9.18
CA VAL A 19 -25.81 -4.47 8.32
C VAL A 19 -26.29 -5.74 9.00
N SER A 20 -26.81 -6.69 8.23
CA SER A 20 -27.20 -8.01 8.72
C SER A 20 -26.09 -9.02 8.46
N PHE A 21 -25.73 -9.79 9.49
CA PHE A 21 -24.71 -10.84 9.42
C PHE A 21 -25.30 -12.17 9.92
N PRO A 22 -24.98 -13.31 9.28
CA PRO A 22 -25.22 -14.62 9.88
C PRO A 22 -24.55 -14.70 11.26
N SER A 23 -25.24 -15.24 12.26
CA SER A 23 -24.76 -15.28 13.66
C SER A 23 -23.39 -15.96 13.77
N ILE A 24 -23.21 -17.10 13.10
CA ILE A 24 -21.94 -17.85 13.10
C ILE A 24 -20.80 -17.01 12.51
N LEU A 25 -21.07 -16.27 11.43
CA LEU A 25 -20.06 -15.41 10.80
C LEU A 25 -19.70 -14.24 11.72
N MET A 26 -20.67 -13.68 12.44
CA MET A 26 -20.45 -12.61 13.42
C MET A 26 -19.53 -13.10 14.57
N GLU A 27 -19.75 -14.31 15.07
CA GLU A 27 -18.89 -14.91 16.10
C GLU A 27 -17.46 -15.20 15.62
N GLN A 28 -17.32 -15.68 14.38
CA GLN A 28 -16.02 -15.87 13.75
C GLN A 28 -15.29 -14.53 13.59
N PHE A 29 -16.01 -13.49 13.16
CA PHE A 29 -15.47 -12.15 13.01
C PHE A 29 -15.04 -11.55 14.36
N ASP A 30 -15.85 -11.67 15.41
CA ASP A 30 -15.50 -11.20 16.75
C ASP A 30 -14.25 -11.88 17.34
N ARG A 31 -14.00 -13.12 16.96
CA ARG A 31 -12.78 -13.84 17.34
C ARG A 31 -11.58 -13.30 16.58
N TYR A 32 -11.71 -13.19 15.26
CA TYR A 32 -10.68 -12.63 14.38
C TYR A 32 -10.25 -11.23 14.84
N ILE A 33 -11.20 -10.32 15.09
CA ILE A 33 -10.85 -8.94 15.45
C ILE A 33 -10.16 -8.84 16.82
N ARG A 34 -10.50 -9.71 17.77
CA ARG A 34 -9.83 -9.78 19.08
C ARG A 34 -8.40 -10.29 18.95
N GLU A 35 -8.18 -11.31 18.12
CA GLU A 35 -6.83 -11.82 17.84
C GLU A 35 -5.94 -10.77 17.17
N GLN A 36 -6.52 -9.91 16.34
CA GLN A 36 -5.83 -8.78 15.70
C GLN A 36 -5.67 -7.55 16.63
N GLY A 37 -6.21 -7.58 17.85
CA GLY A 37 -6.07 -6.50 18.82
C GLY A 37 -7.01 -5.30 18.63
N TYR A 38 -8.07 -5.42 17.81
CA TYR A 38 -9.04 -4.35 17.63
C TYR A 38 -9.87 -4.12 18.90
N THR A 39 -10.16 -2.85 19.18
CA THR A 39 -10.95 -2.45 20.35
C THR A 39 -12.46 -2.56 20.14
N ASN A 40 -12.91 -2.45 18.89
CA ASN A 40 -14.32 -2.52 18.52
C ASN A 40 -14.51 -2.96 17.05
N ARG A 41 -15.70 -3.50 16.76
CA ARG A 41 -16.07 -3.96 15.40
C ARG A 41 -16.00 -2.85 14.37
N SER A 42 -16.40 -1.62 14.71
CA SER A 42 -16.42 -0.49 13.78
C SER A 42 -15.02 -0.09 13.31
N GLU A 43 -13.99 -0.29 14.12
CA GLU A 43 -12.59 -0.12 13.74
C GLU A 43 -12.13 -1.19 12.76
N ALA A 44 -12.40 -2.46 13.06
CA ALA A 44 -12.09 -3.56 12.17
C ALA A 44 -12.81 -3.46 10.82
N PHE A 45 -14.10 -3.09 10.82
CA PHE A 45 -14.86 -2.85 9.61
C PHE A 45 -14.32 -1.66 8.80
N ARG A 46 -13.94 -0.56 9.46
CA ARG A 46 -13.32 0.58 8.76
C ARG A 46 -11.99 0.17 8.13
N ASP A 47 -11.17 -0.61 8.82
CA ASP A 47 -9.91 -1.09 8.25
C ASP A 47 -10.13 -2.01 7.05
N LEU A 48 -11.04 -2.99 7.18
CA LEU A 48 -11.42 -3.87 6.08
C LEU A 48 -11.99 -3.10 4.88
N ALA A 49 -12.84 -2.10 5.13
CA ALA A 49 -13.39 -1.25 4.08
C ALA A 49 -12.27 -0.45 3.39
N ARG A 50 -11.37 0.19 4.14
CA ARG A 50 -10.21 0.90 3.57
C ARG A 50 -9.35 -0.04 2.72
N ARG A 51 -9.02 -1.22 3.24
CA ARG A 51 -8.24 -2.23 2.50
C ARG A 51 -8.93 -2.68 1.21
N ALA A 52 -10.25 -2.87 1.24
CA ALA A 52 -11.03 -3.25 0.07
C ALA A 52 -11.11 -2.12 -0.97
N ILE A 53 -11.16 -0.85 -0.53
CA ILE A 53 -11.19 0.33 -1.40
C ILE A 53 -9.81 0.58 -2.03
N LEU A 54 -8.74 0.40 -1.25
CA LEU A 54 -7.34 0.59 -1.67
C LEU A 54 -6.77 -0.56 -2.49
N GLU A 55 -7.60 -1.52 -2.89
CA GLU A 55 -7.17 -2.65 -3.70
C GLU A 55 -6.57 -2.13 -5.03
N PRO A 56 -5.30 -2.41 -5.33
CA PRO A 56 -4.61 -1.82 -6.48
C PRO A 56 -5.40 -1.99 -7.77
N SER A 57 -6.10 -3.12 -7.97
CA SER A 57 -6.92 -3.46 -9.15
C SER A 57 -8.08 -2.49 -9.44
N ARG A 58 -8.56 -1.76 -8.43
CA ARG A 58 -9.74 -0.87 -8.53
C ARG A 58 -9.42 0.53 -9.03
N PHE A 59 -8.15 0.93 -9.00
CA PHE A 59 -7.73 2.24 -9.49
C PHE A 59 -7.77 2.31 -11.03
N SER A 60 -8.29 3.43 -11.54
CA SER A 60 -8.18 3.80 -12.96
C SER A 60 -6.69 3.94 -13.34
N ALA A 61 -6.34 3.61 -14.58
CA ALA A 61 -4.93 3.54 -15.01
C ALA A 61 -4.15 4.86 -14.81
N ASP A 62 -4.85 6.00 -14.87
CA ASP A 62 -4.27 7.34 -14.72
C ASP A 62 -4.30 7.86 -13.28
N GLN A 63 -4.93 7.16 -12.34
CA GLN A 63 -4.97 7.60 -10.95
C GLN A 63 -3.55 7.68 -10.37
N ARG A 64 -3.25 8.82 -9.74
CA ARG A 64 -2.00 9.01 -9.00
C ARG A 64 -2.13 8.43 -7.59
N VAL A 65 -1.14 7.64 -7.20
CA VAL A 65 -1.08 6.93 -5.93
C VAL A 65 0.34 6.99 -5.37
N ALA A 66 0.47 6.70 -4.09
CA ALA A 66 1.76 6.43 -3.43
C ALA A 66 1.69 5.06 -2.75
N GLY A 67 2.83 4.41 -2.56
CA GLY A 67 2.82 3.06 -2.03
C GLY A 67 4.18 2.45 -1.84
N THR A 68 4.19 1.12 -1.71
CA THR A 68 5.40 0.32 -1.57
C THR A 68 5.35 -0.90 -2.48
N ILE A 69 6.47 -1.23 -3.10
CA ILE A 69 6.72 -2.56 -3.64
C ILE A 69 7.61 -3.29 -2.64
N VAL A 70 7.13 -4.40 -2.09
CA VAL A 70 7.94 -5.28 -1.23
C VAL A 70 8.31 -6.51 -2.02
N MET A 71 9.58 -6.88 -2.04
CA MET A 71 10.05 -8.10 -2.72
C MET A 71 11.07 -8.88 -1.90
N VAL A 72 11.15 -10.19 -2.15
CA VAL A 72 12.16 -11.09 -1.58
C VAL A 72 12.86 -11.84 -2.71
N TYR A 73 14.19 -11.86 -2.71
CA TYR A 73 15.00 -12.50 -3.74
C TYR A 73 16.30 -13.13 -3.20
N ASP A 74 16.85 -14.08 -3.94
CA ASP A 74 18.17 -14.68 -3.67
C ASP A 74 19.29 -13.83 -4.30
N HIS A 75 20.17 -13.26 -3.48
CA HIS A 75 21.24 -12.40 -3.96
C HIS A 75 22.46 -13.16 -4.51
N HIS A 76 22.57 -14.48 -4.32
CA HIS A 76 23.62 -15.29 -4.96
C HIS A 76 23.36 -15.54 -6.44
N LEU A 77 22.13 -15.34 -6.90
CA LEU A 77 21.81 -15.43 -8.32
C LEU A 77 22.44 -14.23 -9.03
N SER A 78 23.54 -14.51 -9.72
CA SER A 78 24.58 -13.55 -10.13
C SER A 78 24.09 -12.30 -10.83
N ASP A 79 22.96 -12.36 -11.54
CA ASP A 79 22.45 -11.23 -12.32
C ASP A 79 21.35 -10.44 -11.63
N ILE A 80 20.77 -10.93 -10.52
CA ILE A 80 19.54 -10.36 -9.97
C ILE A 80 19.73 -8.95 -9.40
N PRO A 81 20.73 -8.69 -8.54
CA PRO A 81 20.96 -7.34 -8.01
C PRO A 81 21.17 -6.30 -9.13
N LYS A 82 21.90 -6.69 -10.19
CA LYS A 82 22.16 -5.83 -11.35
C LYS A 82 20.88 -5.59 -12.16
N LYS A 83 20.11 -6.63 -12.48
CA LYS A 83 18.83 -6.52 -13.22
C LYS A 83 17.81 -5.68 -12.46
N LEU A 84 17.74 -5.83 -11.13
CA LEU A 84 16.87 -5.02 -10.28
C LEU A 84 17.30 -3.56 -10.30
N THR A 85 18.61 -3.28 -10.19
CA THR A 85 19.14 -1.90 -10.25
C THR A 85 18.83 -1.25 -11.60
N GLU A 86 19.09 -1.95 -12.71
CA GLU A 86 18.79 -1.45 -14.07
C GLU A 86 17.30 -1.21 -14.29
N LEU A 87 16.44 -2.12 -13.82
CA LEU A 87 14.99 -1.97 -13.88
C LEU A 87 14.52 -0.77 -13.04
N GLN A 88 14.98 -0.65 -11.79
CA GLN A 88 14.61 0.46 -10.90
C GLN A 88 15.06 1.81 -11.47
N HIS A 89 16.26 1.88 -12.07
CA HIS A 89 16.74 3.09 -12.75
C HIS A 89 15.84 3.52 -13.91
N GLY A 90 15.22 2.58 -14.63
CA GLY A 90 14.24 2.89 -15.67
C GLY A 90 12.94 3.52 -15.16
N PHE A 91 12.66 3.39 -13.85
CA PHE A 91 11.48 3.93 -13.17
C PHE A 91 11.86 4.99 -12.11
N TYR A 92 13.02 5.65 -12.25
CA TYR A 92 13.56 6.56 -11.22
C TYR A 92 12.58 7.69 -10.83
N GLU A 93 11.73 8.16 -11.75
CA GLU A 93 10.73 9.20 -11.45
C GLU A 93 9.60 8.71 -10.53
N ASN A 94 9.39 7.38 -10.50
CA ASN A 94 8.38 6.74 -9.69
C ASN A 94 8.92 6.20 -8.36
N ILE A 95 10.23 6.05 -8.22
CA ILE A 95 10.87 5.50 -7.02
C ILE A 95 11.37 6.64 -6.15
N ILE A 96 10.87 6.71 -4.91
CA ILE A 96 11.25 7.71 -3.92
C ILE A 96 12.51 7.26 -3.18
N ALA A 97 12.51 6.00 -2.72
CA ALA A 97 13.60 5.41 -1.97
C ALA A 97 13.48 3.88 -1.99
N THR A 98 14.61 3.20 -1.81
CA THR A 98 14.68 1.75 -1.64
C THR A 98 15.37 1.43 -0.32
N MET A 99 14.76 0.55 0.49
CA MET A 99 15.36 -0.02 1.68
C MET A 99 15.67 -1.49 1.43
N HIS A 100 16.92 -1.90 1.68
CA HIS A 100 17.39 -3.27 1.50
C HIS A 100 17.69 -3.90 2.87
N ILE A 101 17.17 -5.11 3.09
CA ILE A 101 17.32 -5.86 4.34
C ILE A 101 17.86 -7.26 4.03
N HIS A 102 18.97 -7.65 4.66
CA HIS A 102 19.43 -9.03 4.64
C HIS A 102 18.57 -9.87 5.60
N LEU A 103 17.78 -10.80 5.05
CA LEU A 103 16.96 -11.72 5.86
C LEU A 103 17.80 -12.87 6.41
N ASN A 104 18.73 -13.37 5.60
CA ASN A 104 19.71 -14.39 5.96
C ASN A 104 20.88 -14.37 4.95
N HIS A 105 21.73 -15.40 4.98
CA HIS A 105 22.90 -15.50 4.11
C HIS A 105 22.56 -15.49 2.61
N ALA A 106 21.37 -15.93 2.18
CA ALA A 106 21.01 -16.00 0.76
C ALA A 106 19.91 -15.01 0.36
N LEU A 107 19.00 -14.67 1.27
CA LEU A 107 17.80 -13.91 0.96
C LEU A 107 17.92 -12.44 1.36
N CYS A 108 17.51 -11.57 0.45
CA CYS A 108 17.29 -10.16 0.71
C CYS A 108 15.81 -9.83 0.56
N MET A 109 15.34 -8.89 1.38
CA MET A 109 14.08 -8.19 1.20
C MET A 109 14.38 -6.77 0.75
N GLU A 110 13.64 -6.27 -0.24
CA GLU A 110 13.65 -4.86 -0.60
C GLU A 110 12.26 -4.26 -0.44
N VAL A 111 12.21 -3.05 0.10
CA VAL A 111 11.02 -2.22 0.19
C VAL A 111 11.27 -0.95 -0.61
N ILE A 112 10.57 -0.82 -1.73
CA ILE A 112 10.69 0.32 -2.66
C ILE A 112 9.50 1.25 -2.41
N ALA A 113 9.74 2.42 -1.84
CA ALA A 113 8.74 3.48 -1.73
C ALA A 113 8.51 4.10 -3.12
N VAL A 114 7.26 4.12 -3.58
CA VAL A 114 6.88 4.54 -4.93
C VAL A 114 5.77 5.58 -4.95
N ARG A 115 5.73 6.38 -6.02
CA ARG A 115 4.66 7.35 -6.29
C ARG A 115 4.51 7.60 -7.79
N GLY A 116 3.28 7.71 -8.26
CA GLY A 116 2.99 8.02 -9.66
C GLY A 116 1.65 7.48 -10.11
N LYS A 117 1.47 7.36 -11.43
CA LYS A 117 0.29 6.69 -12.01
C LYS A 117 0.31 5.22 -11.64
N ILE A 118 -0.82 4.68 -11.19
CA ILE A 118 -0.93 3.26 -10.81
C ILE A 118 -0.53 2.32 -11.96
N SER A 119 -0.79 2.71 -13.22
CA SER A 119 -0.36 1.95 -14.40
C SER A 119 1.15 1.74 -14.45
N HIS A 120 1.96 2.78 -14.20
CA HIS A 120 3.41 2.67 -14.17
C HIS A 120 3.90 1.85 -12.98
N LEU A 121 3.27 2.01 -11.81
CA LEU A 121 3.65 1.23 -10.62
C LEU A 121 3.33 -0.26 -10.77
N ARG A 122 2.21 -0.58 -11.42
CA ARG A 122 1.86 -1.97 -11.80
C ARG A 122 2.85 -2.53 -12.81
N ASP A 123 3.28 -1.76 -13.82
CA ASP A 123 4.30 -2.22 -14.79
C ASP A 123 5.64 -2.52 -14.09
N LEU A 124 6.11 -1.62 -13.21
CA LEU A 124 7.30 -1.87 -12.41
C LEU A 124 7.19 -3.15 -11.57
N HIS A 125 6.09 -3.29 -10.81
CA HIS A 125 5.82 -4.49 -9.99
C HIS A 125 5.79 -5.77 -10.84
N GLN A 126 5.08 -5.77 -11.96
CA GLN A 126 4.95 -6.94 -12.82
C GLN A 126 6.30 -7.34 -13.44
N ARG A 127 7.13 -6.36 -13.84
CA ARG A 127 8.49 -6.61 -14.33
C ARG A 127 9.40 -7.17 -13.25
N ILE A 128 9.30 -6.68 -12.00
CA ILE A 128 10.03 -7.24 -10.86
C ILE A 128 9.60 -8.69 -10.63
N GLN A 129 8.29 -8.95 -10.59
CA GLN A 129 7.72 -10.24 -10.23
C GLN A 129 8.17 -11.38 -11.16
N VAL A 130 8.43 -11.10 -12.43
CA VAL A 130 8.85 -12.11 -13.42
C VAL A 130 10.37 -12.33 -13.49
N LEU A 131 11.17 -11.58 -12.73
CA LEU A 131 12.63 -11.79 -12.70
C LEU A 131 12.98 -13.10 -12.01
N LYS A 132 13.72 -13.96 -12.71
CA LYS A 132 14.19 -15.25 -12.19
C LYS A 132 15.05 -15.06 -10.95
N GLY A 133 14.53 -15.42 -9.78
CA GLY A 133 15.22 -15.26 -8.50
C GLY A 133 14.48 -14.37 -7.50
N VAL A 134 13.44 -13.67 -7.97
CA VAL A 134 12.42 -13.05 -7.11
C VAL A 134 11.42 -14.12 -6.70
N PHE A 135 11.29 -14.36 -5.40
CA PHE A 135 10.38 -15.36 -4.84
C PHE A 135 9.02 -14.77 -4.47
N TYR A 136 9.00 -13.48 -4.16
CA TYR A 136 7.80 -12.76 -3.77
C TYR A 136 7.93 -11.30 -4.19
N ALA A 137 6.83 -10.72 -4.65
CA ALA A 137 6.70 -9.30 -4.92
C ALA A 137 5.24 -8.86 -4.70
N GLU A 138 5.00 -7.83 -3.92
CA GLU A 138 3.68 -7.26 -3.67
C GLU A 138 3.70 -5.75 -3.87
N LEU A 139 2.68 -5.22 -4.53
CA LEU A 139 2.42 -3.79 -4.64
C LEU A 139 1.26 -3.43 -3.71
N SER A 140 1.54 -2.57 -2.73
CA SER A 140 0.54 -1.96 -1.85
C SER A 140 0.51 -0.46 -2.11
N VAL A 141 -0.68 0.12 -2.25
CA VAL A 141 -0.87 1.53 -2.59
C VAL A 141 -1.91 2.21 -1.72
N THR A 142 -1.82 3.52 -1.62
CA THR A 142 -2.79 4.42 -1.01
C THR A 142 -3.06 5.61 -1.92
N TYR A 143 -4.16 6.31 -1.68
CA TYR A 143 -4.46 7.56 -2.38
C TYR A 143 -3.35 8.57 -2.19
N PHE A 144 -2.99 9.25 -3.28
CA PHE A 144 -2.04 10.35 -3.25
C PHE A 144 -2.61 11.50 -4.09
N GLU A 145 -2.95 12.60 -3.43
CA GLU A 145 -3.23 13.86 -4.12
C GLU A 145 -1.92 14.64 -4.29
N GLU A 146 -1.67 15.09 -5.52
CA GLU A 146 -0.76 16.21 -5.71
C GLU A 146 -1.42 17.42 -5.09
N ARG A 147 -0.82 18.02 -4.05
CA ARG A 147 -1.32 19.27 -3.48
C ARG A 147 -1.44 20.33 -4.58
N GLY A 148 -2.67 20.52 -5.06
CA GLY A 148 -3.09 21.56 -5.97
C GLY A 148 -4.48 22.04 -5.56
N THR A 149 -4.53 23.05 -4.68
CA THR A 149 -5.70 23.88 -4.34
C THR A 149 -7.05 23.14 -4.13
N GLY A 150 -7.25 22.56 -2.95
CA GLY A 150 -8.58 22.13 -2.50
C GLY A 150 -8.51 21.14 -1.33
N ASP A 151 -8.89 21.59 -0.14
CA ASP A 151 -9.33 20.86 1.08
C ASP A 151 -8.51 19.67 1.65
N GLY A 152 -7.70 18.94 0.88
CA GLY A 152 -6.91 17.81 1.40
C GLY A 152 -7.75 16.58 1.82
N ARG A 153 -8.98 16.50 1.34
CA ARG A 153 -9.86 15.35 1.53
C ARG A 153 -9.60 14.34 0.41
N PRO A 154 -9.33 13.05 0.73
CA PRO A 154 -9.21 12.02 -0.31
C PRO A 154 -10.51 11.96 -1.13
N PRO A 155 -10.44 11.78 -2.46
CA PRO A 155 -11.62 11.73 -3.31
C PRO A 155 -12.50 10.55 -2.92
N ASP A 156 -13.81 10.78 -2.95
CA ASP A 156 -14.80 9.73 -2.71
C ASP A 156 -14.63 8.63 -3.77
N PRO A 157 -14.44 7.36 -3.39
CA PRO A 157 -14.30 6.25 -4.34
C PRO A 157 -15.53 6.00 -5.22
N SER A 158 -16.63 6.74 -5.02
CA SER A 158 -17.85 6.71 -5.83
C SER A 158 -18.00 7.87 -6.84
N SER A 159 -17.02 8.78 -6.93
CA SER A 159 -17.01 9.92 -7.87
C SER A 159 -16.27 9.65 -9.17
#